data_AF-A0AAW2ZD77-F1
#
_entry.id   AF-A0AAW2ZD77-F1
#
_cell.length_a   1.000
_cell.length_b   1.000
_cell.length_c   1.000
_cell.angle_alpha   90.00
_cell.angle_beta   90.00
_cell.angle_gamma   90.00
#
_symmetry.space_group_name_H-M   'P 1'
#
loop_
_entity.id
_entity.type
_entity.pdbx_description
1 polymer ?
#
loop_
_entity_poly.entity_id
_entity_poly.type
_entity_poly.pdbx_seq_one_letter_code
_entity_poly.pdbx_strand_id
1 'polypeptide(L)' 'MDRKPIIEAAIVKIMKSRKTMYDDQLIESVVAILRPTFVPSPIEIKKRVESLVEREFLERDEKEQSLFRYLA' A
#
# COMPACT_ATOMS: atom_id res chain seq x y z
N MET A 1 5.83 16.41 11.18
CA MET A 1 6.08 15.67 9.92
C MET A 1 4.85 14.85 9.62
N ASP A 2 4.21 15.08 8.48
CA ASP A 2 3.01 14.32 8.11
C ASP A 2 3.41 12.93 7.62
N ARG A 3 2.90 11.87 8.25
CA ARG A 3 3.27 10.47 7.95
C ARG A 3 2.56 9.93 6.73
N LYS A 4 1.40 10.52 6.38
CA LYS A 4 0.56 10.11 5.25
C LYS A 4 1.31 10.05 3.91
N PRO A 5 2.02 11.12 3.46
CA PRO A 5 2.71 11.09 2.18
C PRO A 5 3.85 10.04 2.14
N ILE A 6 4.48 9.77 3.27
CA ILE A 6 5.58 8.78 3.36
C ILE A 6 5.02 7.36 3.18
N ILE A 7 3.88 7.05 3.81
CA ILE A 7 3.21 5.74 3.68
C ILE A 7 2.72 5.54 2.24
N GLU A 8 2.05 6.54 1.64
CA GLU A 8 1.58 6.47 0.25
C GLU A 8 2.74 6.28 -0.73
N ALA A 9 3.84 7.01 -0.56
CA ALA A 9 5.03 6.85 -1.40
C ALA A 9 5.64 5.44 -1.29
N ALA A 10 5.67 4.86 -0.08
CA ALA A 10 6.15 3.49 0.13
C ALA A 10 5.25 2.46 -0.58
N ILE A 11 3.92 2.59 -0.47
CA ILE A 11 2.95 1.72 -1.14
C ILE A 11 3.14 1.78 -2.65
N VAL A 12 3.17 3.00 -3.23
CA VAL A 12 3.33 3.19 -4.68
C VAL A 12 4.66 2.61 -5.16
N LYS A 13 5.76 2.81 -4.41
CA LYS A 13 7.07 2.25 -4.77
C LYS A 13 7.05 0.72 -4.83
N ILE A 14 6.42 0.05 -3.86
CA ILE A 14 6.29 -1.41 -3.84
C ILE A 14 5.43 -1.89 -5.02
N MET A 15 4.22 -1.32 -5.15
CA MET A 15 3.23 -1.76 -6.14
C MET A 15 3.68 -1.49 -7.57
N LYS A 16 4.38 -0.38 -7.81
CA LYS A 16 4.95 -0.08 -9.14
C LYS A 16 5.93 -1.15 -9.62
N SER A 17 6.70 -1.73 -8.71
CA SER A 17 7.68 -2.80 -8.99
C SER A 17 7.02 -4.16 -9.11
N ARG A 18 6.10 -4.50 -8.19
CA ARG A 18 5.52 -5.83 -8.07
C ARG A 18 4.31 -6.06 -8.99
N LYS A 19 3.64 -4.99 -9.41
CA LYS A 19 2.42 -4.94 -10.23
C LYS A 19 1.17 -5.53 -9.56
N THR A 20 1.31 -6.65 -8.84
CA THR A 20 0.24 -7.27 -8.06
C THR A 20 0.76 -7.71 -6.69
N MET A 21 -0.06 -7.62 -5.65
CA MET A 21 0.32 -8.04 -4.29
C MET A 21 -0.90 -8.25 -3.40
N TYR A 22 -0.83 -9.24 -2.50
CA TYR A 22 -1.82 -9.45 -1.46
C TYR A 22 -1.72 -8.41 -0.33
N ASP A 23 -2.83 -8.15 0.35
CA ASP A 23 -2.93 -7.17 1.43
C ASP A 23 -1.91 -7.40 2.55
N ASP A 24 -1.80 -8.64 3.05
CA ASP A 24 -0.85 -9.02 4.10
C ASP A 24 0.60 -8.78 3.66
N GLN A 25 0.95 -9.18 2.43
CA GLN A 25 2.28 -8.98 1.86
C GLN A 25 2.62 -7.49 1.69
N LEU A 26 1.64 -6.68 1.28
CA LEU A 26 1.80 -5.25 1.12
C LEU A 26 2.03 -4.57 2.48
N ILE A 27 1.26 -4.95 3.50
CA ILE A 27 1.41 -4.43 4.86
C ILE A 27 2.80 -4.76 5.41
N GLU A 28 3.22 -6.02 5.34
CA GLU A 28 4.54 -6.45 5.78
C GLU A 28 5.67 -5.69 5.07
N SER A 29 5.54 -5.53 3.74
CA SER A 29 6.52 -4.80 2.93
C SER A 29 6.60 -3.33 3.31
N VAL A 30 5.47 -2.66 3.53
CA VAL A 30 5.41 -1.25 3.94
C VAL A 30 6.02 -1.06 5.33
N VAL A 31 5.68 -1.93 6.28
CA VAL A 31 6.26 -1.90 7.64
C VAL A 31 7.77 -2.08 7.57
N ALA A 32 8.26 -3.04 6.79
CA ALA A 32 9.69 -3.30 6.64
C ALA A 32 10.46 -2.09 6.07
N ILE A 33 9.89 -1.41 5.05
CA ILE A 33 10.51 -0.21 4.45
C ILE A 33 10.54 0.96 5.43
N LEU A 34 9.47 1.17 6.19
CA LEU A 34 9.32 2.35 7.04
C LEU A 34 9.93 2.20 8.43
N ARG A 35 10.17 0.96 8.89
CA ARG A 35 10.72 0.65 10.22
C ARG A 35 11.93 1.49 10.66
N PRO A 36 12.90 1.84 9.79
CA PRO A 36 14.02 2.72 10.19
C PRO A 36 13.60 4.14 10.56
N THR A 37 12.47 4.61 10.03
CA THR A 37 11.92 5.95 10.29
C THR A 37 10.85 5.90 11.37
N PHE A 38 9.90 4.97 11.27
CA PHE A 38 8.83 4.71 12.25
C PHE A 38 8.10 3.40 11.94
N VAL A 39 7.33 2.88 12.90
CA VAL A 39 6.49 1.70 12.68
C VAL A 39 5.04 2.15 12.40
N PRO A 40 4.55 2.13 11.15
CA PRO A 40 3.16 2.41 10.84
C PRO A 40 2.24 1.33 11.40
N SER A 41 1.02 1.70 11.82
CA SER A 41 0.02 0.70 12.17
C SER A 41 -0.60 0.08 10.90
N PRO A 42 -1.00 -1.21 10.92
CA PRO A 42 -1.70 -1.83 9.79
C PRO A 42 -2.97 -1.09 9.37
N ILE A 43 -3.68 -0.49 10.34
CA ILE A 43 -4.90 0.29 10.09
C ILE A 43 -4.61 1.53 9.25
N GLU A 44 -3.52 2.25 9.56
CA GLU A 44 -3.09 3.40 8.76
C GLU A 44 -2.71 3.01 7.34
N ILE A 45 -1.99 1.90 7.17
CA ILE A 45 -1.60 1.40 5.84
C ILE A 45 -2.85 1.05 5.02
N LYS A 46 -3.78 0.27 5.58
CA LYS A 46 -5.05 -0.07 4.91
C LYS A 46 -5.81 1.18 4.49
N LYS A 47 -5.92 2.19 5.36
CA LYS A 47 -6.56 3.48 5.01
C LYS A 47 -5.86 4.21 3.87
N ARG A 48 -4.54 4.08 3.73
CA ARG A 48 -3.79 4.67 2.59
C ARG A 48 -4.00 3.87 1.31
N VAL A 49 -4.06 2.55 1.39
CA VAL A 49 -4.36 1.67 0.25
C VAL A 49 -5.74 2.01 -0.33
N GLU A 50 -6.79 2.12 0.51
CA GLU A 50 -8.12 2.53 0.04
C GLU A 50 -8.10 3.89 -0.67
N SER A 51 -7.40 4.87 -0.11
CA SER A 51 -7.28 6.19 -0.74
C SER A 51 -6.56 6.13 -2.11
N LEU A 52 -5.63 5.19 -2.30
CA LEU A 52 -4.97 4.96 -3.58
C LEU A 52 -5.87 4.21 -4.57
N VAL A 53 -6.79 3.37 -4.08
CA VAL A 53 -7.84 2.75 -4.91
C VAL A 53 -8.85 3.80 -5.38
N GLU A 54 -9.34 4.66 -4.48
CA GLU A 54 -10.26 5.76 -4.81
C GLU A 54 -9.67 6.74 -5.84
N ARG A 55 -8.34 6.86 -5.88
CA ARG A 55 -7.61 7.73 -6.81
C ARG A 55 -7.09 6.98 -8.05
N GLU A 56 -7.54 5.74 -8.26
CA GLU A 56 -7.21 4.91 -9.42
C GLU A 56 -5.70 4.64 -9.61
N PHE A 57 -4.92 4.68 -8.52
CA PHE A 57 -3.52 4.21 -8.53
C PHE A 57 -3.45 2.70 -8.34
N LEU A 58 -4.42 2.15 -7.61
CA LEU A 58 -4.57 0.73 -7.33
C LEU A 58 -5.97 0.26 -7.68
N GLU A 59 -6.10 -1.03 -7.96
CA GLU A 59 -7.36 -1.74 -8.20
C GLU A 59 -7.43 -2.92 -7.23
N ARG A 60 -8.61 -3.21 -6.67
CA ARG A 60 -8.89 -4.50 -6.03
C ARG A 60 -9.34 -5.49 -7.10
N ASP A 61 -8.83 -6.71 -7.05
CA ASP A 61 -9.31 -7.76 -7.94
C ASP A 61 -10.79 -8.08 -7.65
N GLU A 62 -11.55 -8.33 -8.72
CA GLU A 62 -12.99 -8.58 -8.65
C GLU A 62 -13.34 -9.92 -7.98
N LYS A 63 -12.43 -10.90 -8.04
CA LYS A 63 -12.64 -12.25 -7.50
C LYS A 63 -11.98 -12.41 -6.14
N GLU A 64 -10.88 -11.70 -5.90
CA GLU A 64 -10.08 -11.78 -4.69
C GLU A 64 -9.82 -10.38 -4.10
N GLN A 65 -10.65 -9.98 -3.14
CA GLN A 65 -10.59 -8.63 -2.55
C GLN A 65 -9.28 -8.34 -1.80
N SER A 66 -8.54 -9.37 -1.42
CA SER A 66 -7.22 -9.25 -0.78
C SER A 66 -6.10 -8.99 -1.79
N LEU A 67 -6.34 -9.14 -3.09
CA LEU A 67 -5.35 -8.92 -4.14
C LEU A 67 -5.49 -7.51 -4.72
N PHE A 68 -4.39 -6.76 -4.72
CA PHE A 68 -4.31 -5.44 -5.35
C PHE A 68 -3.48 -5.47 -6.63
N ARG A 69 -3.87 -4.63 -7.59
CA ARG A 69 -3.14 -4.37 -8.84
C ARG A 69 -2.72 -2.90 -8.94
N TYR A 70 -1.58 -2.64 -9.57
CA TYR A 70 -1.11 -1.29 -9.87
C TYR A 70 -1.57 -0.82 -11.25
N LEU A 71 -2.16 0.37 -11.34
CA LEU A 71 -2.77 0.91 -12.56
C LEU A 71 -1.92 1.97 -13.29
N ALA A 72 -1.01 2.65 -12.60
CA ALA A 72 -0.29 3.83 -13.10
C ALA A 72 1.13 3.57 -13.65
#